data_AF-A0A820SDS5-F1
#
_entry.id   AF-A0A820SDS5-F1
#
_cell.length_a   1.000
_cell.length_b   1.000
_cell.length_c   1.000
_cell.angle_alpha   90.00
_cell.angle_beta   90.00
_cell.angle_gamma   90.00
#
_symmetry.space_group_name_H-M   'P 1'
#
loop_
_entity.id
_entity.type
_entity.pdbx_description
1 polymer ?
#
loop_
_entity_poly.entity_id
_entity_poly.type
_entity_poly.pdbx_seq_one_letter_code
_entity_poly.pdbx_strand_id
1 'polypeptide(L)'
;MYAELFVSLTKNQVQDEFNKIQSVIPSDLLRRAYYKMANSHEGFYTLRQQFITSYAVLCTSHYILGIGDRHQSNFLIDTLSGQVIGIDFGSAFNAATI
;
A
#
# COMPACT_ATOMS: atom_id res chain seq x y z
N MET A 1 1.38 -19.82 17.79
CA MET A 1 2.32 -19.23 16.81
C MET A 1 2.31 -17.69 16.83
N TYR A 2 1.33 -16.98 16.25
CA TYR A 2 1.35 -15.49 16.29
C TYR A 2 1.12 -14.89 17.67
N ALA A 3 0.19 -15.47 18.47
CA ALA A 3 -0.09 -15.01 19.83
C ALA A 3 1.15 -15.07 20.76
N GLU A 4 1.99 -16.08 20.60
CA GLU A 4 3.23 -16.23 21.38
C GLU A 4 4.29 -15.20 20.99
N LEU A 5 4.35 -14.83 19.70
CA LEU A 5 5.22 -13.75 19.21
C LEU A 5 4.81 -12.38 19.79
N PHE A 6 3.51 -12.10 19.89
CA PHE A 6 2.99 -10.85 20.48
C PHE A 6 3.34 -10.71 21.97
N VAL A 7 3.45 -11.82 22.70
CA VAL A 7 3.79 -11.82 24.13
C VAL A 7 5.29 -11.80 24.36
N SER A 8 6.08 -12.41 23.47
CA SER A 8 7.51 -12.65 23.70
C SER A 8 8.45 -11.59 23.11
N LEU A 9 8.01 -10.79 22.13
CA LEU A 9 8.86 -9.80 21.46
C LEU A 9 8.58 -8.38 21.97
N THR A 10 9.65 -7.63 22.19
CA THR A 10 9.55 -6.19 22.46
C THR A 10 9.37 -5.41 21.16
N LYS A 11 8.80 -4.19 21.29
CA LYS A 11 8.66 -3.25 20.16
C LYS A 11 9.98 -3.03 19.41
N ASN A 12 11.09 -2.87 20.12
CA ASN A 12 12.39 -2.60 19.50
C ASN A 12 12.87 -3.79 18.66
N GLN A 13 12.75 -5.01 19.18
CA GLN A 13 13.12 -6.22 18.45
C GLN A 13 12.30 -6.37 17.15
N VAL A 14 11.00 -6.08 17.20
CA VAL A 14 10.14 -6.10 16.00
C VAL A 14 10.55 -5.02 15.01
N GLN A 15 10.84 -3.80 15.48
CA GLN A 15 11.29 -2.70 14.63
C GLN A 15 12.63 -3.00 13.96
N ASP A 16 13.59 -3.57 14.70
CA ASP A 16 14.91 -3.91 14.18
C ASP A 16 14.83 -4.97 13.09
N GLU A 17 14.09 -6.06 13.31
CA GLU A 17 13.94 -7.11 12.31
C GLU A 17 13.11 -6.62 11.10
N PHE A 18 12.09 -5.79 11.33
CA PHE A 18 11.33 -5.16 10.24
C PHE A 18 12.23 -4.28 9.37
N ASN A 19 13.04 -3.41 9.97
CA ASN A 19 13.95 -2.53 9.24
C ASN A 19 14.97 -3.33 8.43
N LYS A 20 15.50 -4.42 9.01
CA LYS A 20 16.43 -5.33 8.34
C LYS A 20 15.78 -5.98 7.10
N ILE A 21 14.56 -6.50 7.22
CA ILE A 21 13.84 -7.08 6.08
C ILE A 21 13.49 -5.99 5.05
N GLN A 22 13.02 -4.82 5.48
CA GLN A 22 12.71 -3.72 4.58
C GLN A 22 13.95 -3.27 3.79
N SER A 23 15.14 -3.29 4.40
CA SER A 23 16.37 -2.82 3.77
C SER A 23 16.80 -3.63 2.54
N VAL A 24 16.36 -4.89 2.42
CA VAL A 24 16.67 -5.71 1.23
C VAL A 24 15.77 -5.36 0.03
N ILE A 25 14.67 -4.64 0.26
CA ILE A 25 13.72 -4.25 -0.78
C ILE A 25 14.20 -2.93 -1.40
N PRO A 26 14.35 -2.85 -2.74
CA PRO A 26 14.73 -1.59 -3.37
C PRO A 26 13.70 -0.48 -3.11
N SER A 27 14.16 0.65 -2.58
CA SER A 27 13.30 1.76 -2.14
C SER A 27 12.58 2.51 -3.26
N ASP A 28 12.99 2.29 -4.51
CA ASP A 28 12.54 3.06 -5.66
C ASP A 28 11.72 2.26 -6.67
N LEU A 29 11.18 1.10 -6.27
CA LEU A 29 10.36 0.24 -7.14
C LEU A 29 9.18 0.99 -7.75
N LEU A 30 8.39 1.67 -6.91
CA LEU A 30 7.22 2.42 -7.37
C LEU A 30 7.63 3.58 -8.28
N ARG A 31 8.71 4.29 -7.93
CA ARG A 31 9.27 5.36 -8.76
C ARG A 31 9.66 4.82 -10.14
N ARG A 32 10.41 3.71 -10.19
CA ARG A 32 10.83 3.07 -11.46
C ARG A 32 9.65 2.59 -12.29
N ALA A 33 8.60 2.05 -11.66
CA ALA A 33 7.38 1.64 -12.37
C ALA A 33 6.70 2.85 -13.05
N TYR A 34 6.48 3.93 -12.29
CA TYR A 34 5.86 5.14 -12.81
C TYR A 34 6.71 5.86 -13.86
N TYR A 35 8.05 5.84 -13.71
CA TYR A 35 8.94 6.36 -14.76
C TYR A 35 8.86 5.54 -16.05
N LYS A 36 8.73 4.21 -15.97
CA LYS A 36 8.55 3.36 -17.15
C LYS A 36 7.21 3.57 -17.85
N MET A 37 6.18 3.97 -17.11
CA MET A 37 4.86 4.30 -17.65
C MET A 37 4.81 5.70 -18.29
N ALA A 38 5.69 6.60 -17.85
CA ALA A 38 5.68 7.98 -18.30
C ALA A 38 6.39 8.16 -19.66
N ASN A 39 5.78 8.94 -20.56
CA ASN A 39 6.40 9.34 -21.84
C ASN A 39 7.25 10.61 -21.73
N SER A 40 7.23 11.30 -20.58
CA SER A 40 7.99 12.52 -20.31
C SER A 40 8.12 12.76 -18.80
N HIS A 41 8.99 13.69 -18.41
CA HIS A 41 9.12 14.11 -17.00
C HIS A 41 7.82 14.72 -16.44
N GLU A 42 7.12 15.50 -17.26
CA GLU A 42 5.80 16.08 -16.92
C GLU A 42 4.73 14.98 -16.78
N GLY A 43 4.80 13.97 -17.66
CA GLY A 43 3.96 12.77 -17.57
C GLY A 43 4.20 12.02 -16.27
N PHE A 44 5.46 11.81 -15.88
CA PHE A 44 5.79 11.18 -14.60
C PHE A 44 5.23 11.98 -13.41
N TYR A 45 5.39 13.30 -13.43
CA TYR A 45 4.83 14.17 -12.39
C TYR A 45 3.30 14.02 -12.29
N THR A 46 2.62 14.00 -13.44
CA THR A 46 1.17 13.84 -13.53
C THR A 46 0.72 12.48 -13.01
N LEU A 47 1.33 11.38 -13.47
CA LEU A 47 1.01 10.03 -13.00
C LEU A 47 1.23 9.88 -11.49
N ARG A 48 2.34 10.43 -10.97
CA ARG A 48 2.63 10.45 -9.52
C ARG A 48 1.56 11.20 -8.75
N GLN A 49 1.12 12.36 -9.23
CA GLN A 49 0.06 13.13 -8.60
C GLN A 49 -1.27 12.38 -8.59
N GLN A 50 -1.63 11.73 -9.71
CA GLN A 50 -2.84 10.93 -9.82
C GLN A 50 -2.84 9.74 -8.85
N PHE A 51 -1.71 9.04 -8.72
CA PHE A 51 -1.55 7.97 -7.73
C PHE A 51 -1.74 8.47 -6.29
N ILE A 52 -1.03 9.55 -5.90
CA ILE A 52 -1.08 10.09 -4.55
C ILE A 52 -2.52 10.50 -4.19
N THR A 53 -3.18 11.23 -5.07
CA THR A 53 -4.56 11.71 -4.83
C THR A 53 -5.54 10.54 -4.71
N SER A 54 -5.52 9.60 -5.67
CA SER A 54 -6.44 8.45 -5.65
C SER A 54 -6.18 7.53 -4.46
N TYR A 55 -4.92 7.28 -4.11
CA TYR A 55 -4.56 6.45 -2.95
C TYR A 55 -5.00 7.08 -1.63
N ALA A 56 -4.77 8.39 -1.45
CA ALA A 56 -5.16 9.10 -0.22
C ALA A 56 -6.68 9.09 0.02
N VAL A 57 -7.46 9.31 -1.05
CA VAL A 57 -8.93 9.21 -1.00
C VAL A 57 -9.32 7.77 -0.63
N LEU A 58 -8.75 6.78 -1.31
CA LEU A 58 -9.04 5.37 -1.05
C LEU A 58 -8.70 4.94 0.38
N CYS A 59 -7.57 5.38 0.94
CA CYS A 59 -7.21 5.11 2.33
C CYS A 59 -8.22 5.70 3.31
N THR A 60 -8.61 6.96 3.10
CA THR A 60 -9.56 7.66 3.97
C THR A 60 -10.94 7.00 3.93
N SER A 61 -11.44 6.70 2.73
CA SER A 61 -12.72 6.03 2.54
C SER A 61 -12.74 4.63 3.16
N HIS A 62 -11.69 3.83 2.98
CA HIS A 62 -11.63 2.49 3.55
C HIS A 62 -11.55 2.49 5.08
N TYR A 63 -10.86 3.47 5.67
CA TYR A 63 -10.84 3.62 7.11
C TYR A 63 -12.24 3.92 7.66
N ILE A 64 -12.96 4.86 7.06
CA ILE A 64 -14.34 5.20 7.46
C ILE A 64 -15.28 4.00 7.33
N LEU A 65 -15.11 3.19 6.28
CA LEU A 65 -15.94 2.01 6.01
C LEU A 65 -15.49 0.75 6.78
N GLY A 66 -14.35 0.79 7.48
CA GLY A 66 -13.79 -0.38 8.17
C GLY A 66 -13.38 -1.51 7.22
N ILE A 67 -12.88 -1.20 6.03
CA ILE A 67 -12.38 -2.20 5.07
C ILE A 67 -10.94 -2.57 5.44
N GLY A 68 -10.75 -3.80 5.94
CA GLY A 68 -9.47 -4.24 6.52
C GLY A 68 -8.58 -5.09 5.61
N ASP A 69 -9.14 -5.83 4.65
CA ASP A 69 -8.36 -6.73 3.79
C ASP A 69 -7.67 -5.96 2.64
N ARG A 70 -6.50 -5.39 2.94
CA ARG A 70 -5.80 -4.42 2.08
C ARG A 70 -4.45 -4.95 1.59
N HIS A 71 -4.39 -6.20 1.16
CA HIS A 71 -3.20 -6.75 0.52
C HIS A 71 -3.00 -6.20 -0.90
N GLN A 72 -1.78 -6.35 -1.45
CA GLN A 72 -1.39 -5.71 -2.72
C GLN A 72 -2.31 -6.03 -3.90
N SER A 73 -2.86 -7.25 -4.00
CA SER A 73 -3.77 -7.61 -5.10
C SER A 73 -5.17 -6.98 -5.01
N ASN A 74 -5.54 -6.34 -3.89
CA ASN A 74 -6.79 -5.56 -3.80
C ASN A 74 -6.61 -4.11 -4.27
N PHE A 75 -5.46 -3.80 -4.87
CA PHE A 75 -5.18 -2.52 -5.50
C PHE A 75 -4.79 -2.73 -6.96
N LEU A 76 -5.59 -2.18 -7.86
CA LEU A 76 -5.27 -2.10 -9.28
C LEU A 76 -4.72 -0.71 -9.59
N ILE A 77 -3.67 -0.63 -10.40
CA ILE A 77 -3.18 0.64 -10.94
C ILE A 77 -3.61 0.72 -12.39
N ASP A 78 -4.35 1.77 -12.74
CA ASP A 78 -4.62 2.10 -14.14
C ASP A 78 -3.32 2.61 -14.78
N THR A 79 -2.80 1.86 -15.74
CA THR A 79 -1.53 2.17 -16.41
C THR A 79 -1.61 3.40 -17.32
N LEU A 80 -2.81 3.84 -17.69
CA LEU A 80 -3.01 5.03 -18.52
C LEU A 80 -3.05 6.31 -17.67
N SER A 81 -3.87 6.33 -16.62
CA SER A 81 -4.03 7.51 -15.76
C SER A 81 -3.06 7.57 -14.57
N GLY A 82 -2.47 6.43 -14.17
CA GLY A 82 -1.65 6.30 -12.97
C GLY A 82 -2.44 6.25 -11.66
N GLN A 83 -3.77 6.23 -11.71
CA GLN A 83 -4.64 6.14 -10.54
C GLN A 83 -4.65 4.74 -9.94
N VAL A 84 -4.86 4.66 -8.62
CA VAL A 84 -5.07 3.39 -7.92
C VAL A 84 -6.55 3.20 -7.58
N ILE A 85 -7.03 1.99 -7.82
CA ILE A 85 -8.41 1.56 -7.66
C ILE A 85 -8.43 0.42 -6.65
N GLY A 86 -9.22 0.56 -5.59
CA GLY A 86 -9.50 -0.53 -4.67
C GLY A 86 -10.50 -1.50 -5.29
N ILE A 87 -10.24 -2.79 -5.14
CA ILE A 87 -11.18 -3.86 -5.50
C ILE A 87 -11.40 -4.78 -4.29
N ASP A 88 -12.33 -5.72 -4.44
CA ASP A 88 -12.65 -6.76 -3.46
C ASP A 88 -12.91 -6.22 -2.05
N PHE A 89 -14.12 -5.68 -1.87
CA PHE A 89 -14.58 -5.12 -0.60
C PHE A 89 -15.30 -6.16 0.28
N GLY A 90 -15.03 -7.46 0.07
CA GLY A 90 -15.74 -8.54 0.77
C GLY A 90 -15.60 -8.49 2.30
N SER A 91 -14.46 -8.01 2.79
CA SER A 91 -14.16 -7.85 4.23
C SER A 91 -14.40 -6.40 4.70
N ALA A 92 -15.64 -5.92 4.57
CA ALA A 92 -16.08 -4.61 5.05
C ALA A 92 -16.53 -4.63 6.53
N PHE A 93 -16.75 -3.45 7.13
CA PHE A 93 -17.32 -3.30 8.48
C PHE A 93 -16.55 -4.01 9.61
N ASN A 94 -15.22 -3.92 9.58
CA ASN A 94 -14.31 -4.54 10.57
C ASN A 94 -14.33 -6.07 10.57
N ALA A 95 -14.92 -6.73 9.57
CA ALA A 95 -14.94 -8.19 9.49
C ALA A 95 -13.53 -8.83 9.45
N ALA A 96 -12.52 -8.09 9.00
CA ALA A 96 -11.12 -8.52 8.98
C ALA A 96 -10.38 -8.35 10.34
N THR A 97 -11.01 -7.69 11.32
CA THR A 97 -10.40 -7.39 12.63
C THR A 97 -11.07 -8.17 13.78
N ILE A 98 -11.97 -9.11 13.48
CA ILE A 98 -12.60 -10.03 14.45
C ILE A 98 -11.85 -11.37 14.45
#